data_AF-A0A0A9VT59-F1
#
_entry.id   AF-A0A0A9VT59-F1
#
_cell.length_a   1.000
_cell.length_b   1.000
_cell.length_c   1.000
_cell.angle_alpha   90.00
_cell.angle_beta   90.00
_cell.angle_gamma   90.00
#
_symmetry.space_group_name_H-M   'P 1'
#
loop_
_entity.id
_entity.type
_entity.pdbx_description
1 polymer ?
#
loop_
_entity_poly.entity_id
_entity_poly.type
_entity_poly.pdbx_seq_one_letter_code
_entity_poly.pdbx_strand_id
1 'polypeptide(L)'
;MFVRILGRDTNRINRQAQEQEREQIIKSIRNDLKAMDLKISLYVAACGALPLNDIHPSPPAISSESNRIENASLLSVNDSIPPPESLLAMLKPREGQVLSARTYSVLKWLALGLKEPKISYVEPGTSQSILTLPSPDSQMSIEPEPEAIFSLKPHTLSTLGQEWSSRTCYEDTIFAFLPCKVEYLHCLIYRGLISNALDGDGSLLLYTDLKHCVNIASSEWTWGKSLLGVNIKVDCYS
;
A
#
# COMPACT_ATOMS: atom_id res chain seq x y z
N MET A 1 26.03 39.70 -30.61
CA MET A 1 25.55 38.34 -30.26
C MET A 1 25.52 38.26 -28.73
N PHE A 2 24.34 38.23 -28.12
CA PHE A 2 24.21 38.17 -26.66
C PHE A 2 23.59 36.84 -26.26
N VAL A 3 24.34 36.05 -25.49
CA VAL A 3 23.85 34.82 -24.85
C VAL A 3 23.17 35.22 -23.55
N ARG A 4 21.85 35.03 -23.47
CA ARG A 4 21.06 35.27 -22.26
C ARG A 4 21.06 33.98 -21.44
N ILE A 5 21.71 33.99 -20.27
CA ILE A 5 21.80 32.83 -19.37
C ILE A 5 20.43 32.60 -18.70
N LEU A 6 19.78 31.49 -19.03
CA LEU A 6 18.44 31.05 -18.59
C LEU A 6 18.37 30.56 -17.11
N GLY A 7 19.26 31.00 -16.23
CA GLY A 7 19.41 30.40 -14.88
C GLY A 7 18.35 30.79 -13.83
N ARG A 8 17.62 31.90 -14.01
CA ARG A 8 16.61 32.37 -13.03
C ARG A 8 15.23 31.74 -13.23
N ASP A 9 14.81 31.51 -14.47
CA ASP A 9 13.51 30.91 -14.76
C ASP A 9 13.46 29.43 -14.40
N THR A 10 14.55 28.68 -14.63
CA THR A 10 14.62 27.25 -14.27
C THR A 10 14.45 27.02 -12.76
N ASN A 11 15.05 27.87 -11.91
CA ASN A 11 14.91 27.78 -10.46
C ASN A 11 13.49 28.07 -9.98
N ARG A 12 12.79 29.02 -10.62
CA ARG A 12 11.39 29.34 -10.29
C ARG A 12 10.44 28.21 -10.72
N ILE A 13 10.64 27.67 -11.91
CA ILE A 13 9.87 26.54 -12.45
C ILE A 13 10.06 25.29 -11.56
N ASN A 14 11.30 24.97 -11.18
CA ASN A 14 11.58 23.83 -10.31
C ASN A 14 10.92 23.96 -8.92
N ARG A 15 10.93 25.16 -8.32
CA ARG A 15 10.24 25.40 -7.05
C ARG A 15 8.73 25.24 -7.18
N GLN A 16 8.15 25.75 -8.27
CA GLN A 16 6.71 25.67 -8.50
C GLN A 16 6.26 24.22 -8.73
N ALA A 17 7.04 23.43 -9.47
CA ALA A 17 6.79 22.01 -9.67
C ALA A 17 6.90 21.21 -8.35
N GLN A 18 7.91 21.51 -7.52
CA GLN A 18 8.04 20.89 -6.20
C GLN A 18 6.87 21.21 -5.26
N GLU A 19 6.37 22.45 -5.29
CA GLU A 19 5.21 22.84 -4.47
C GLU A 19 3.94 22.14 -4.95
N GLN A 20 3.69 22.09 -6.26
CA GLN A 20 2.55 21.36 -6.83
C GLN A 20 2.59 19.86 -6.49
N GLU A 21 3.77 19.24 -6.56
CA GLU A 21 3.95 17.85 -6.17
C GLU A 21 3.65 17.63 -4.69
N ARG A 22 4.16 18.50 -3.83
CA ARG A 22 3.89 18.46 -2.39
C ARG A 22 2.39 18.60 -2.09
N GLU A 23 1.71 19.52 -2.77
CA GLU A 23 0.26 19.69 -2.65
C GLU A 23 -0.49 18.42 -3.07
N GLN A 24 -0.03 17.73 -4.12
CA GLN A 24 -0.61 16.44 -4.53
C GLN A 24 -0.40 15.35 -3.48
N ILE A 25 0.78 15.26 -2.86
CA ILE A 25 1.05 14.32 -1.76
C ILE A 25 0.09 14.62 -0.60
N ILE A 26 0.03 15.88 -0.16
CA ILE A 26 -0.87 16.30 0.93
C ILE A 26 -2.32 15.95 0.62
N LYS A 27 -2.77 16.22 -0.61
CA LYS A 27 -4.12 15.88 -1.06
C LYS A 27 -4.37 14.37 -1.03
N SER A 28 -3.42 13.57 -1.51
CA SER A 28 -3.50 12.11 -1.48
C SER A 28 -3.69 11.58 -0.06
N ILE A 29 -2.85 12.03 0.88
CA ILE A 29 -2.91 11.64 2.30
C ILE A 29 -4.23 12.07 2.94
N ARG A 30 -4.72 13.29 2.66
CA ARG A 30 -5.97 13.81 3.23
C ARG A 30 -7.22 13.12 2.72
N ASN A 31 -7.19 12.66 1.46
CA ASN A 31 -8.36 12.01 0.87
C ASN A 31 -8.68 10.69 1.57
N ASP A 32 -7.65 9.95 2.02
CA ASP A 32 -7.82 8.69 2.74
C ASP A 32 -6.60 8.41 3.62
N LEU A 33 -6.66 8.90 4.86
CA LEU A 33 -5.56 8.78 5.81
C LEU A 33 -5.27 7.32 6.18
N LYS A 34 -6.31 6.50 6.32
CA LYS A 34 -6.20 5.08 6.68
C LYS A 34 -5.61 4.26 5.53
N ALA A 35 -5.99 4.52 4.28
CA ALA A 35 -5.38 3.84 3.14
C ALA A 35 -3.91 4.24 2.97
N MET A 36 -3.55 5.50 3.25
CA MET A 36 -2.14 5.91 3.26
C MET A 36 -1.37 5.21 4.38
N ASP A 37 -1.93 5.14 5.58
CA ASP A 37 -1.36 4.43 6.72
C ASP A 37 -1.13 2.95 6.39
N LEU A 38 -2.11 2.27 5.79
CA LEU A 38 -1.98 0.89 5.34
C LEU A 38 -0.84 0.76 4.33
N LYS A 39 -0.77 1.62 3.31
CA LYS A 39 0.32 1.58 2.31
C LYS A 39 1.70 1.66 2.95
N ILE A 40 1.90 2.57 3.91
CA ILE A 40 3.17 2.69 4.63
C ILE A 40 3.42 1.43 5.44
N SER A 41 2.41 0.95 6.17
CA SER A 41 2.53 -0.22 7.06
C SER A 41 2.92 -1.48 6.30
N LEU A 42 2.27 -1.77 5.18
CA LEU A 42 2.59 -2.93 4.34
C LEU A 42 3.98 -2.82 3.72
N TYR A 43 4.35 -1.62 3.26
CA TYR A 43 5.68 -1.37 2.72
C TYR A 43 6.79 -1.55 3.79
N VAL A 44 6.59 -1.02 4.99
CA VAL A 44 7.55 -1.16 6.10
C VAL A 44 7.65 -2.62 6.54
N ALA A 45 6.53 -3.34 6.64
CA ALA A 45 6.52 -4.77 6.94
C ALA A 45 7.32 -5.56 5.90
N ALA A 46 7.09 -5.31 4.61
CA ALA A 46 7.84 -5.94 3.52
C ALA A 46 9.36 -5.65 3.62
N CYS A 47 9.75 -4.42 3.92
CA CYS A 47 11.16 -4.04 4.13
C CYS A 47 11.80 -4.72 5.34
N GLY A 48 11.02 -4.99 6.39
CA GLY A 48 11.52 -5.62 7.61
C GLY A 48 11.74 -7.12 7.48
N ALA A 49 10.96 -7.80 6.63
CA ALA A 49 10.92 -9.26 6.57
C ALA A 49 11.41 -9.87 5.25
N LEU A 50 11.32 -9.16 4.12
CA LEU A 50 11.69 -9.70 2.81
C LEU A 50 13.10 -9.28 2.38
N PRO A 51 13.81 -10.09 1.59
CA PRO A 51 15.00 -9.65 0.88
C PRO A 51 14.68 -8.44 -0.01
N LEU A 52 15.61 -7.48 -0.06
CA LEU A 52 15.42 -6.21 -0.78
C LEU A 52 15.01 -6.41 -2.26
N ASN A 53 15.58 -7.43 -2.90
CA ASN A 53 15.30 -7.79 -4.29
C ASN A 53 13.90 -8.33 -4.53
N ASP A 54 13.22 -8.82 -3.48
CA ASP A 54 11.90 -9.42 -3.56
C ASP A 54 10.78 -8.42 -3.27
N ILE A 55 11.13 -7.20 -2.82
CA ILE A 55 10.18 -6.13 -2.51
C ILE A 55 9.81 -5.43 -3.81
N HIS A 56 8.59 -5.67 -4.26
CA HIS A 56 8.08 -5.07 -5.48
C HIS A 56 6.69 -4.46 -5.29
N PRO A 57 6.39 -3.32 -5.94
CA PRO A 57 7.35 -2.41 -6.57
C PRO A 57 8.36 -1.90 -5.54
N SER A 58 9.59 -1.67 -5.99
CA SER A 58 10.69 -1.24 -5.13
C SER A 58 10.69 0.29 -5.00
N PRO A 59 10.93 0.86 -3.80
CA PRO A 59 11.08 2.30 -3.65
C PRO A 59 12.29 2.83 -4.44
N PRO A 60 12.25 4.09 -4.87
CA PRO A 60 13.35 4.73 -5.62
C PRO A 60 14.66 4.84 -4.82
N ALA A 61 14.63 4.61 -3.50
CA ALA A 61 15.81 4.63 -2.65
C ALA A 61 16.73 3.40 -2.79
N ILE A 62 16.31 2.36 -3.54
CA ILE A 62 17.00 1.05 -3.68
C ILE A 62 17.81 0.95 -5.00
N SER A 63 17.88 1.99 -5.82
CA SER A 63 18.35 1.86 -7.21
C SER A 63 19.89 1.78 -7.42
N SER A 64 20.68 1.17 -6.53
CA SER A 64 22.12 0.92 -6.77
C SER A 64 22.54 -0.50 -6.35
N GLU A 65 23.60 -1.04 -6.92
CA GLU A 65 23.98 -2.47 -6.80
C GLU A 65 24.54 -2.93 -5.42
N SER A 66 24.30 -2.23 -4.30
CA SER A 66 24.93 -2.55 -2.99
C SER A 66 23.96 -2.99 -1.88
N ASN A 67 23.46 -4.22 -1.99
CA ASN A 67 22.35 -4.80 -1.22
C ASN A 67 22.39 -4.73 0.33
N ARG A 68 23.55 -4.64 0.99
CA ARG A 68 23.62 -4.66 2.48
C ARG A 68 23.57 -3.27 3.11
N ILE A 69 24.32 -2.32 2.57
CA ILE A 69 24.36 -0.93 3.07
C ILE A 69 23.02 -0.25 2.77
N GLU A 70 22.42 -0.60 1.64
CA GLU A 70 21.11 -0.08 1.22
C GLU A 70 19.97 -0.55 2.13
N ASN A 71 19.99 -1.80 2.61
CA ASN A 71 18.96 -2.29 3.53
C ASN A 71 18.99 -1.53 4.87
N ALA A 72 20.16 -1.38 5.50
CA ALA A 72 20.28 -0.58 6.72
C ALA A 72 19.90 0.89 6.51
N SER A 73 20.25 1.45 5.35
CA SER A 73 19.82 2.80 4.96
C SER A 73 18.31 2.90 4.76
N LEU A 74 17.66 1.86 4.22
CA LEU A 74 16.22 1.85 3.98
C LEU A 74 15.44 1.74 5.28
N LEU A 75 15.87 0.86 6.20
CA LEU A 75 15.28 0.75 7.53
C LEU A 75 15.36 2.09 8.28
N SER A 76 16.51 2.77 8.22
CA SER A 76 16.65 4.12 8.80
C SER A 76 15.73 5.16 8.15
N VAL A 77 15.51 5.08 6.83
CA VAL A 77 14.55 5.94 6.12
C VAL A 77 13.13 5.65 6.58
N ASN A 78 12.77 4.38 6.75
CA ASN A 78 11.47 3.92 7.22
C ASN A 78 11.20 4.38 8.67
N ASP A 79 12.19 4.27 9.55
CA ASP A 79 12.14 4.78 10.92
C ASP A 79 11.96 6.30 10.98
N SER A 80 12.41 7.01 9.93
CA SER A 80 12.25 8.46 9.82
C SER A 80 10.89 8.89 9.27
N ILE A 81 10.05 7.96 8.78
CA ILE A 81 8.68 8.28 8.36
C ILE A 81 7.87 8.59 9.63
N PRO A 82 7.27 9.80 9.75
CA PRO A 82 6.44 10.16 10.89
C PRO A 82 5.03 9.57 10.75
N PRO A 83 4.23 9.53 11.84
CA PRO A 83 2.83 9.08 11.79
C PRO A 83 2.01 9.90 10.77
N PRO A 84 0.92 9.36 10.20
CA PRO A 84 0.16 10.01 9.14
C PRO A 84 -0.35 11.42 9.46
N GLU A 85 -0.78 11.69 10.70
CA GLU A 85 -1.22 13.01 11.13
C GLU A 85 -0.06 14.01 11.13
N SER A 86 1.13 13.54 11.54
CA SER A 86 2.34 14.35 11.57
C SER A 86 2.89 14.60 10.17
N LEU A 87 2.68 13.67 9.22
CA LEU A 87 3.06 13.88 7.82
C LEU A 87 2.43 15.15 7.24
N LEU A 88 1.15 15.41 7.52
CA LEU A 88 0.46 16.59 7.01
C LEU A 88 1.06 17.90 7.55
N ALA A 89 1.54 17.90 8.79
CA ALA A 89 2.21 19.05 9.39
C ALA A 89 3.62 19.22 8.80
N MET A 90 4.39 18.14 8.69
CA MET A 90 5.77 18.17 8.19
C MET A 90 5.86 18.47 6.67
N LEU A 91 4.83 18.10 5.90
CA LEU A 91 4.72 18.45 4.48
C LEU A 91 4.33 19.91 4.27
N LYS A 92 3.86 20.62 5.30
CA LYS A 92 3.63 22.08 5.29
C LYS A 92 4.66 22.75 6.19
N PRO A 93 5.94 22.75 5.79
CA PRO A 93 7.02 23.11 6.70
C PRO A 93 6.79 24.50 7.30
N ARG A 94 6.69 24.54 8.63
CA ARG A 94 7.01 25.70 9.45
C ARG A 94 8.50 25.63 9.76
N GLU A 95 9.13 26.75 10.12
CA GLU A 95 10.57 26.80 10.40
C GLU A 95 11.01 25.64 11.32
N GLY A 96 11.99 24.84 10.87
CA GLY A 96 12.63 23.79 11.67
C GLY A 96 12.15 22.34 11.47
N GLN A 97 11.01 22.08 10.79
CA GLN A 97 10.55 20.71 10.51
C GLN A 97 10.62 20.39 9.03
N VAL A 98 11.59 19.55 8.64
CA VAL A 98 11.78 19.13 7.24
C VAL A 98 12.08 17.64 7.20
N LEU A 99 11.34 16.91 6.36
CA LEU A 99 11.63 15.51 6.06
C LEU A 99 12.98 15.41 5.34
N SER A 100 13.76 14.37 5.64
CA SER A 100 14.96 14.09 4.86
C SER A 100 14.59 13.90 3.37
N ALA A 101 15.50 14.24 2.45
CA ALA A 101 15.25 14.07 1.02
C ALA A 101 14.90 12.61 0.66
N ARG A 102 15.50 11.64 1.35
CA ARG A 102 15.22 10.21 1.16
C ARG A 102 13.83 9.82 1.67
N THR A 103 13.46 10.26 2.87
CA THR A 103 12.12 10.03 3.43
C THR A 103 11.04 10.67 2.57
N TYR A 104 11.26 11.90 2.11
CA TYR A 104 10.35 12.58 1.18
C TYR A 104 10.21 11.81 -0.15
N SER A 105 11.32 11.28 -0.70
CA SER A 105 11.29 10.49 -1.93
C SER A 105 10.46 9.20 -1.78
N VAL A 106 10.63 8.46 -0.67
CA VAL A 106 9.82 7.27 -0.38
C VAL A 106 8.35 7.63 -0.20
N LEU A 107 8.04 8.69 0.55
CA LEU A 107 6.66 9.15 0.75
C LEU A 107 5.98 9.57 -0.55
N LYS A 108 6.70 10.33 -1.39
CA LYS A 108 6.25 10.69 -2.73
C LYS A 108 5.92 9.44 -3.55
N TRP A 109 6.79 8.44 -3.52
CA TRP A 109 6.58 7.20 -4.25
C TRP A 109 5.35 6.43 -3.73
N LEU A 110 5.18 6.29 -2.41
CA LEU A 110 4.00 5.64 -1.82
C LEU A 110 2.70 6.37 -2.16
N ALA A 111 2.72 7.71 -2.13
CA ALA A 111 1.53 8.54 -2.32
C ALA A 111 1.14 8.74 -3.80
N LEU A 112 2.12 8.87 -4.70
CA LEU A 112 1.92 9.26 -6.11
C LEU A 112 2.46 8.24 -7.13
N GLY A 113 3.44 7.42 -6.73
CA GLY A 113 4.04 6.38 -7.58
C GLY A 113 3.21 5.10 -7.61
N LEU A 114 2.63 4.72 -6.48
CA LEU A 114 1.77 3.54 -6.33
C LEU A 114 0.31 3.86 -6.68
N LYS A 115 0.06 4.01 -7.99
CA LYS A 115 -1.22 4.47 -8.52
C LYS A 115 -2.31 3.40 -8.58
N GLU A 116 -1.93 2.14 -8.84
CA GLU A 116 -2.88 1.04 -9.03
C GLU A 116 -2.41 -0.25 -8.34
N PRO A 117 -3.32 -1.02 -7.74
CA PRO A 117 -4.75 -0.71 -7.56
C PRO A 117 -4.96 0.45 -6.56
N LYS A 118 -6.10 1.14 -6.69
CA LYS A 118 -6.47 2.17 -5.72
C LYS A 118 -6.94 1.48 -4.44
N ILE A 119 -6.25 1.77 -3.34
CA ILE A 119 -6.64 1.35 -2.00
C ILE A 119 -7.56 2.42 -1.41
N SER A 120 -8.68 2.02 -0.83
CA SER A 120 -9.56 2.95 -0.11
C SER A 120 -10.19 2.29 1.12
N TYR A 121 -10.19 2.99 2.25
CA TYR A 121 -10.85 2.56 3.47
C TYR A 121 -12.36 2.45 3.26
N VAL A 122 -12.95 1.40 3.82
CA VAL A 122 -14.38 1.12 3.80
C VAL A 122 -14.94 1.47 5.17
N GLU A 123 -15.86 2.43 5.19
CA GLU A 123 -16.48 2.88 6.45
C GLU A 123 -17.28 1.75 7.12
N PRO A 124 -17.22 1.62 8.45
CA PRO A 124 -17.98 0.62 9.18
C PRO A 124 -19.47 0.65 8.83
N GLY A 125 -20.10 -0.53 8.73
CA GLY A 125 -21.52 -0.67 8.38
C GLY A 125 -21.82 -0.70 6.88
N THR A 126 -20.84 -0.43 6.00
CA THR A 126 -20.98 -0.64 4.54
C THR A 126 -20.49 -2.01 4.07
N SER A 127 -19.91 -2.80 4.98
CA SER A 127 -19.09 -3.98 4.68
C SER A 127 -19.78 -5.33 4.90
N GLN A 128 -20.93 -5.38 5.58
CA GLN A 128 -21.60 -6.65 5.90
C GLN A 128 -21.88 -7.48 4.65
N SER A 129 -22.30 -6.84 3.55
CA SER A 129 -22.52 -7.55 2.29
C SER A 129 -21.24 -8.14 1.71
N ILE A 130 -20.07 -7.51 1.89
CA ILE A 130 -18.79 -7.98 1.36
C ILE A 130 -18.34 -9.24 2.08
N LEU A 131 -18.48 -9.26 3.40
CA LEU A 131 -18.03 -10.39 4.22
C LEU A 131 -18.89 -11.63 4.04
N THR A 132 -20.14 -11.50 3.57
CA THR A 132 -21.05 -12.61 3.29
C THR A 132 -20.97 -13.16 1.87
N LEU A 133 -20.34 -12.45 0.93
CA LEU A 133 -20.29 -12.85 -0.49
C LEU A 133 -19.65 -14.23 -0.75
N PRO A 134 -18.63 -14.71 0.00
CA PRO A 134 -18.10 -16.07 -0.17
C PRO A 134 -19.06 -17.17 0.28
N SER A 135 -20.10 -16.83 1.05
CA SER A 135 -21.09 -17.77 1.57
C SER A 135 -22.43 -17.06 1.81
N PRO A 136 -23.11 -16.63 0.73
CA PRO A 136 -24.30 -15.78 0.82
C PRO A 136 -25.47 -16.47 1.52
N ASP A 137 -25.51 -17.80 1.49
CA ASP A 137 -26.53 -18.62 2.15
C ASP A 137 -26.18 -18.99 3.61
N SER A 138 -24.98 -18.63 4.08
CA SER A 138 -24.57 -18.93 5.45
C SER A 138 -25.18 -17.93 6.44
N GLN A 139 -25.87 -18.45 7.45
CA GLN A 139 -26.33 -17.64 8.60
C GLN A 139 -25.21 -17.38 9.62
N MET A 140 -23.94 -17.53 9.23
CA MET A 140 -22.81 -17.40 10.14
C MET A 140 -22.57 -15.93 10.47
N SER A 141 -22.59 -15.60 11.76
CA SER A 141 -22.04 -14.34 12.23
C SER A 141 -20.54 -14.34 11.98
N ILE A 142 -20.04 -13.34 11.27
CA ILE A 142 -18.61 -13.13 11.08
C ILE A 142 -18.04 -12.61 12.40
N GLU A 143 -17.48 -13.52 13.19
CA GLU A 143 -16.80 -13.19 14.44
C GLU A 143 -15.37 -13.74 14.43
N PRO A 144 -14.34 -12.92 14.72
CA PRO A 144 -14.42 -11.48 15.02
C PRO A 144 -14.65 -10.59 13.77
N GLU A 145 -15.35 -9.47 13.95
CA GLU A 145 -15.49 -8.46 12.89
C GLU A 145 -14.13 -7.79 12.62
N PRO A 146 -13.72 -7.58 11.36
CA PRO A 146 -12.47 -6.87 11.05
C PRO A 146 -12.49 -5.43 11.59
N GLU A 147 -11.42 -5.01 12.26
CA GLU A 147 -11.27 -3.64 12.76
C GLU A 147 -11.19 -2.59 11.65
N ALA A 148 -10.67 -2.99 10.48
CA ALA A 148 -10.57 -2.15 9.30
C ALA A 148 -10.72 -2.97 8.02
N ILE A 149 -11.48 -2.45 7.06
CA ILE A 149 -11.66 -3.05 5.75
C ILE A 149 -11.19 -2.05 4.69
N PHE A 150 -10.49 -2.56 3.69
CA PHE A 150 -9.98 -1.77 2.58
C PHE A 150 -10.42 -2.39 1.27
N SER A 151 -10.90 -1.55 0.35
CA SER A 151 -11.21 -1.96 -1.01
C SER A 151 -10.01 -1.74 -1.91
N LEU A 152 -9.72 -2.73 -2.75
CA LEU A 152 -8.74 -2.64 -3.82
C LEU A 152 -9.49 -2.53 -5.14
N LYS A 153 -9.37 -1.40 -5.83
CA LYS A 153 -10.05 -1.18 -7.11
C LYS A 153 -9.04 -0.85 -8.20
N PRO A 154 -8.93 -1.68 -9.26
CA PRO A 154 -8.19 -1.25 -10.44
C PRO A 154 -8.87 -0.03 -11.05
N HIS A 155 -8.10 0.85 -11.69
CA HIS A 155 -8.71 1.97 -12.40
C HIS A 155 -9.49 1.43 -13.60
N THR A 156 -10.72 1.86 -13.82
CA THR A 156 -11.60 1.32 -14.88
C THR A 156 -11.03 1.48 -16.29
N LEU A 157 -10.22 2.52 -16.50
CA LEU A 157 -9.52 2.78 -17.77
C LEU A 157 -8.11 2.16 -17.85
N SER A 158 -7.64 1.50 -16.80
CA SER A 158 -6.36 0.78 -16.84
C SER A 158 -6.50 -0.50 -17.64
N THR A 159 -5.38 -1.00 -18.18
CA THR A 159 -5.33 -2.32 -18.81
C THR A 159 -5.88 -3.39 -17.87
N LEU A 160 -5.47 -3.38 -16.60
CA LEU A 160 -5.95 -4.33 -15.59
C LEU A 160 -7.47 -4.23 -15.38
N GLY A 161 -8.01 -3.02 -15.28
CA GLY A 161 -9.44 -2.79 -15.10
C GLY A 161 -10.28 -3.17 -16.31
N GLN A 162 -9.79 -2.92 -17.53
CA GLN A 162 -10.43 -3.33 -18.77
C GLN A 162 -10.40 -4.86 -18.93
N GLU A 163 -9.26 -5.49 -18.66
CA GLU A 163 -9.12 -6.95 -18.69
C GLU A 163 -10.05 -7.61 -17.68
N TRP A 164 -10.07 -7.14 -16.43
CA TRP A 164 -10.99 -7.62 -15.41
C TRP A 164 -12.44 -7.49 -15.86
N SER A 165 -12.84 -6.29 -16.28
CA SER A 165 -14.23 -6.02 -16.71
C SER A 165 -14.65 -6.87 -17.91
N SER A 166 -13.74 -7.14 -18.84
CA SER A 166 -14.01 -7.96 -20.03
C SER A 166 -14.16 -9.45 -19.73
N ARG A 167 -13.59 -9.93 -18.63
CA ARG A 167 -13.73 -11.32 -18.17
C ARG A 167 -15.00 -11.49 -17.34
N THR A 168 -15.23 -10.57 -16.40
CA THR A 168 -16.38 -10.67 -15.48
C THR A 168 -17.73 -10.34 -16.12
N CYS A 169 -17.76 -9.75 -17.33
CA CYS A 169 -19.05 -9.45 -17.98
C CYS A 169 -19.76 -10.69 -18.56
N TYR A 170 -19.08 -11.83 -18.64
CA TYR A 170 -19.62 -13.07 -19.19
C TYR A 170 -19.56 -14.26 -18.23
N GLU A 171 -18.91 -14.10 -17.07
CA GLU A 171 -18.67 -15.18 -16.12
C GLU A 171 -19.12 -14.78 -14.71
N ASP A 172 -19.67 -15.74 -13.97
CA ASP A 172 -19.99 -15.55 -12.56
C ASP A 172 -18.70 -15.40 -11.74
N THR A 173 -18.69 -14.43 -10.83
CA THR A 173 -17.56 -14.21 -9.92
C THR A 173 -17.80 -14.93 -8.60
N ILE A 174 -16.90 -15.85 -8.27
CA ILE A 174 -16.86 -16.51 -6.97
C ILE A 174 -15.85 -15.76 -6.11
N PHE A 175 -16.22 -15.48 -4.88
CA PHE A 175 -15.36 -14.80 -3.93
C PHE A 175 -14.81 -15.76 -2.88
N ALA A 176 -13.58 -15.52 -2.46
CA ALA A 176 -12.95 -16.29 -1.40
C ALA A 176 -11.94 -15.45 -0.59
N PHE A 177 -11.56 -16.00 0.55
CA PHE A 177 -10.54 -15.48 1.45
C PHE A 177 -9.20 -16.17 1.21
N LEU A 178 -8.14 -15.38 1.25
CA LEU A 178 -6.75 -15.82 1.20
C LEU A 178 -6.03 -15.34 2.46
N PRO A 179 -5.71 -16.22 3.41
CA PRO A 179 -4.86 -15.88 4.53
C PRO A 179 -3.45 -15.59 3.99
N CYS A 180 -2.89 -14.43 4.35
CA CYS A 180 -1.61 -14.01 3.82
C CYS A 180 -0.77 -13.36 4.92
N LYS A 181 0.55 -13.60 4.90
CA LYS A 181 1.43 -12.88 5.82
C LYS A 181 1.59 -11.44 5.37
N VAL A 182 1.64 -10.53 6.35
CA VAL A 182 1.55 -9.09 6.10
C VAL A 182 2.72 -8.59 5.24
N GLU A 183 3.90 -9.15 5.41
CA GLU A 183 5.10 -8.78 4.65
C GLU A 183 4.97 -9.00 3.14
N TYR A 184 4.11 -9.93 2.70
CA TYR A 184 3.89 -10.20 1.27
C TYR A 184 2.82 -9.31 0.65
N LEU A 185 1.98 -8.65 1.45
CA LEU A 185 0.83 -7.91 0.95
C LEU A 185 1.17 -6.71 0.08
N HIS A 186 2.28 -6.01 0.38
CA HIS A 186 2.76 -4.94 -0.50
C HIS A 186 2.97 -5.49 -1.92
N CYS A 187 3.66 -6.62 -2.03
CA CYS A 187 3.90 -7.25 -3.32
C CYS A 187 2.63 -7.80 -3.96
N LEU A 188 1.78 -8.47 -3.17
CA LEU A 188 0.53 -9.06 -3.63
C LEU A 188 -0.42 -8.01 -4.21
N ILE A 189 -0.56 -6.85 -3.55
CA ILE A 189 -1.47 -5.78 -3.99
C ILE A 189 -1.03 -5.22 -5.34
N TYR A 190 0.28 -4.99 -5.54
CA TYR A 190 0.77 -4.26 -6.71
C TYR A 190 1.24 -5.16 -7.86
N ARG A 191 1.53 -6.44 -7.61
CA ARG A 191 1.90 -7.41 -8.65
C ARG A 191 0.85 -8.51 -8.87
N GLY A 192 -0.17 -8.58 -8.03
CA GLY A 192 -1.07 -9.73 -7.98
C GLY A 192 -0.41 -10.92 -7.31
N LEU A 193 -1.06 -12.08 -7.41
CA LEU A 193 -0.57 -13.34 -6.87
C LEU A 193 0.77 -13.71 -7.51
N ILE A 194 1.84 -13.58 -6.72
CA ILE A 194 3.18 -14.06 -7.08
C ILE A 194 3.23 -15.55 -6.78
N SER A 195 4.02 -16.31 -7.53
CA SER A 195 4.24 -17.76 -7.36
C SER A 195 4.53 -18.21 -5.92
N ASN A 196 4.98 -17.30 -5.06
CA ASN A 196 5.33 -17.57 -3.67
C ASN A 196 4.10 -17.74 -2.76
N ALA A 197 2.92 -17.30 -3.23
CA ALA A 197 1.63 -17.56 -2.59
C ALA A 197 1.02 -18.89 -3.05
N LEU A 198 1.68 -19.60 -3.98
CA LEU A 198 1.29 -20.92 -4.41
C LEU A 198 1.99 -21.97 -3.53
N ASP A 199 1.28 -23.05 -3.23
CA ASP A 199 1.85 -24.22 -2.59
C ASP A 199 2.93 -24.85 -3.48
N GLY A 200 3.69 -25.81 -2.92
CA GLY A 200 4.82 -26.44 -3.61
C GLY A 200 4.48 -27.13 -4.94
N ASP A 201 3.19 -27.32 -5.25
CA ASP A 201 2.66 -27.84 -6.51
C ASP A 201 2.12 -26.76 -7.47
N GLY A 202 2.19 -25.48 -7.09
CA GLY A 202 1.66 -24.35 -7.86
C GLY A 202 0.17 -24.08 -7.62
N SER A 203 -0.47 -24.74 -6.65
CA SER A 203 -1.88 -24.50 -6.31
C SER A 203 -2.05 -23.31 -5.35
N LEU A 204 -3.20 -22.65 -5.41
CA LEU A 204 -3.58 -21.57 -4.49
C LEU A 204 -4.73 -22.05 -3.60
N LEU A 205 -4.51 -22.02 -2.28
CA LEU A 205 -5.56 -22.35 -1.31
C LEU A 205 -6.41 -21.11 -0.98
N LEU A 206 -7.69 -21.21 -1.31
CA LEU A 206 -8.71 -20.21 -1.04
C LEU A 206 -9.78 -20.80 -0.14
N TYR A 207 -10.37 -19.98 0.71
CA TYR A 207 -11.32 -20.40 1.74
C TYR A 207 -12.60 -19.58 1.67
N THR A 208 -13.74 -20.19 1.97
CA THR A 208 -15.01 -19.46 2.08
C THR A 208 -15.35 -19.08 3.53
N ASP A 209 -14.66 -19.68 4.51
CA ASP A 209 -14.84 -19.43 5.94
C ASP A 209 -13.77 -18.44 6.46
N LEU A 210 -14.18 -17.19 6.67
CA LEU A 210 -13.32 -16.15 7.24
C LEU A 210 -12.82 -16.53 8.64
N LYS A 211 -13.63 -17.19 9.48
CA LYS A 211 -13.20 -17.60 10.82
C LYS A 211 -12.04 -18.57 10.75
N HIS A 212 -12.06 -19.47 9.76
CA HIS A 212 -10.94 -20.37 9.51
C HIS A 212 -9.68 -19.59 9.11
N CYS A 213 -9.78 -18.68 8.14
CA CYS A 213 -8.66 -17.82 7.72
C CYS A 213 -8.06 -17.03 8.87
N VAL A 214 -8.92 -16.38 9.67
CA VAL A 214 -8.49 -15.71 10.88
C VAL A 214 -7.78 -16.72 11.78
N ASN A 215 -8.28 -17.90 12.06
CA ASN A 215 -7.57 -18.80 12.97
C ASN A 215 -6.18 -19.24 12.50
N ILE A 216 -5.92 -19.32 11.19
CA ILE A 216 -4.63 -19.75 10.64
C ILE A 216 -3.69 -18.58 10.28
N ALA A 217 -4.22 -17.37 10.08
CA ALA A 217 -3.41 -16.20 9.77
C ALA A 217 -2.55 -15.80 11.00
N SER A 218 -1.27 -15.51 10.74
CA SER A 218 -0.37 -15.00 11.77
C SER A 218 -0.57 -13.50 11.98
N SER A 219 -0.42 -13.06 13.22
CA SER A 219 -0.33 -11.63 13.54
C SER A 219 1.13 -11.23 13.42
N GLU A 220 1.43 -10.32 12.50
CA GLU A 220 2.79 -9.92 12.18
C GLU A 220 3.02 -8.44 12.50
N TRP A 221 4.27 -8.11 12.83
CA TRP A 221 4.68 -6.73 13.11
C TRP A 221 4.68 -5.90 11.82
N THR A 222 4.18 -4.66 11.91
CA THR A 222 4.05 -3.77 10.75
C THR A 222 4.85 -2.48 10.88
N TRP A 223 4.22 -1.35 11.15
CA TRP A 223 4.87 -0.06 11.32
C TRP A 223 4.51 0.47 12.70
N GLY A 224 5.51 0.67 13.55
CA GLY A 224 5.32 1.09 14.95
C GLY A 224 4.61 2.44 15.15
N LYS A 225 4.28 3.15 14.09
CA LYS A 225 3.61 4.46 14.08
C LYS A 225 2.27 4.43 13.32
N SER A 226 1.80 3.22 12.97
CA SER A 226 0.55 3.01 12.24
C SER A 226 -0.66 3.32 13.10
N LEU A 227 -1.69 3.87 12.46
CA LEU A 227 -3.03 4.07 13.03
C LEU A 227 -3.85 2.78 13.11
N LEU A 228 -3.44 1.74 12.38
CA LEU A 228 -4.08 0.43 12.34
C LEU A 228 -3.49 -0.52 13.39
N GLY A 229 -2.55 -0.04 14.20
CA GLY A 229 -1.85 -0.85 15.20
C GLY A 229 -0.50 -1.36 14.74
N VAL A 230 0.30 -1.84 15.70
CA VAL A 230 1.69 -2.26 15.47
C VAL A 230 1.82 -3.72 15.03
N ASN A 231 0.78 -4.51 15.28
CA ASN A 231 0.65 -5.88 14.82
C ASN A 231 -0.67 -5.97 14.07
N ILE A 232 -0.63 -6.46 12.84
CA ILE A 232 -1.81 -6.57 12.00
C ILE A 232 -1.96 -8.03 11.58
N LYS A 233 -3.21 -8.46 11.53
CA LYS A 233 -3.61 -9.74 10.96
C LYS A 233 -4.48 -9.44 9.75
N VAL A 234 -4.17 -10.08 8.61
CA VAL A 234 -4.82 -9.74 7.35
C VAL A 234 -5.30 -10.99 6.64
N ASP A 235 -6.55 -10.92 6.21
CA ASP A 235 -7.14 -11.83 5.25
C ASP A 235 -7.46 -11.05 3.98
N CYS A 236 -6.98 -11.53 2.85
CA CYS A 236 -7.27 -10.94 1.55
C CYS A 236 -8.60 -11.45 1.03
N TYR A 237 -9.36 -10.55 0.44
CA TYR A 237 -10.62 -10.84 -0.24
C TYR A 237 -10.38 -10.80 -1.75
N SER A 238 -10.54 -11.93 -2.45
CA SER A 238 -10.33 -12.06 -3.90
C SER A 238 -11.59 -12.52 -4.60
#